data_AF-A0A0R1HMT8-F1
#
_entry.id   AF-A0A0R1HMT8-F1
#
_cell.length_a   1.000
_cell.length_b   1.000
_cell.length_c   1.000
_cell.angle_alpha   90.00
_cell.angle_beta   90.00
_cell.angle_gamma   90.00
#
_symmetry.space_group_name_H-M   'P 1'
#
loop_
_entity.id
_entity.type
_entity.pdbx_description
1 polymer ?
#
loop_
_entity_poly.entity_id
_entity_poly.type
_entity_poly.pdbx_seq_one_letter_code
_entity_poly.pdbx_strand_id
1 'polypeptide(L)'
;MDVIKAMFWQQSFMRSPLDVDEAGNPNRIVRFDHQIDAIIDMESLVFQTSQELAFKHTHWQRYLSSLSDQERAYIVRKYGSNEQLLTDEDVDQRALNQCNQIEEATAHKFGLADDIAVEVSQDVSAMMRQVLGMIS
;
A
#
# COMPACT_ATOMS: atom_id res chain seq x y z
N MET A 1 39.67 -10.48 -30.68
CA MET A 1 39.59 -9.04 -30.34
C MET A 1 38.15 -8.59 -30.16
N ASP A 2 37.18 -9.23 -30.84
CA ASP A 2 35.77 -8.85 -30.79
C ASP A 2 35.04 -9.19 -29.50
N VAL A 3 35.44 -10.24 -28.79
CA VAL A 3 34.81 -10.62 -27.50
C VAL A 3 35.01 -9.55 -26.43
N ILE A 4 36.22 -8.97 -26.32
CA ILE A 4 36.51 -7.92 -25.33
C ILE A 4 35.75 -6.63 -25.66
N LYS A 5 35.63 -6.28 -26.95
CA LYS A 5 34.80 -5.14 -27.38
C LYS A 5 33.32 -5.39 -27.09
N ALA A 6 32.81 -6.60 -27.35
CA ALA A 6 31.44 -6.97 -27.04
C ALA A 6 31.14 -6.91 -25.53
N MET A 7 32.06 -7.41 -24.70
CA MET A 7 31.97 -7.31 -23.24
C MET A 7 32.03 -5.86 -22.76
N PHE A 8 32.91 -5.04 -23.33
CA PHE A 8 32.98 -3.61 -23.04
C PHE A 8 31.65 -2.92 -23.35
N TRP A 9 31.06 -3.12 -24.52
CA TRP A 9 29.78 -2.52 -24.89
C TRP A 9 28.57 -3.09 -24.13
N GLN A 10 28.63 -4.34 -23.64
CA GLN A 10 27.62 -4.87 -22.71
C GLN A 10 27.70 -4.24 -21.32
N GLN A 11 28.88 -3.79 -20.90
CA GLN A 11 29.12 -3.18 -19.58
C GLN A 11 29.18 -1.65 -19.60
N SER A 12 29.30 -1.04 -20.78
CA SER A 12 29.41 0.41 -20.96
C SER A 12 28.04 1.09 -20.86
N PHE A 13 27.98 2.22 -20.16
CA PHE A 13 26.78 3.07 -20.04
C PHE A 13 26.43 3.76 -21.37
N MET A 14 27.36 3.89 -22.30
CA MET A 14 27.10 4.48 -23.62
C MET A 14 27.38 3.42 -24.67
N ARG A 15 26.35 2.94 -25.37
CA ARG A 15 26.50 2.40 -26.73
C ARG A 15 26.21 3.54 -27.71
N SER A 16 26.77 3.43 -28.91
CA SER A 16 26.49 4.40 -29.97
C SER A 16 24.99 4.42 -30.27
N PRO A 17 24.33 5.59 -30.36
CA PRO A 17 22.93 5.68 -30.82
C PRO A 17 22.74 5.23 -32.28
N LEU A 18 23.83 4.88 -32.98
CA LEU A 18 23.85 4.31 -34.33
C LEU A 18 24.11 2.79 -34.32
N ASP A 19 24.22 2.16 -33.15
CA ASP A 19 24.39 0.71 -33.03
C ASP A 19 23.05 0.02 -33.31
N VAL A 20 22.99 -0.74 -34.41
CA VAL A 20 21.82 -1.47 -34.87
C VAL A 20 22.19 -2.93 -35.09
N ASP A 21 21.24 -3.84 -34.86
CA ASP A 21 21.38 -5.26 -35.17
C ASP A 21 21.37 -5.52 -36.69
N GLU A 22 21.62 -6.76 -37.09
CA GLU A 22 21.61 -7.18 -38.50
C GLU A 22 20.25 -6.98 -39.19
N ALA A 23 19.17 -6.80 -38.42
CA ALA A 23 17.83 -6.50 -38.90
C ALA A 23 17.50 -4.99 -38.90
N GLY A 24 18.44 -4.13 -38.50
CA GLY A 24 18.28 -2.68 -38.46
C GLY A 24 17.56 -2.15 -37.21
N ASN A 25 17.32 -2.98 -36.19
CA ASN A 25 16.75 -2.53 -34.93
C ASN A 25 17.84 -1.92 -34.04
N PRO A 26 17.55 -0.85 -33.27
CA PRO A 26 18.51 -0.30 -32.32
C PRO A 26 18.96 -1.36 -31.32
N ASN A 27 20.27 -1.54 -31.18
CA ASN A 27 20.87 -2.38 -30.14
C ASN A 27 20.72 -1.65 -28.79
N ARG A 28 19.60 -1.90 -28.10
CA ARG A 28 19.28 -1.21 -26.84
C ARG A 28 20.28 -1.58 -25.74
N ILE A 29 20.59 -0.60 -24.90
CA ILE A 29 21.49 -0.79 -23.76
C ILE A 29 20.67 -1.42 -22.63
N VAL A 30 20.80 -2.73 -22.47
CA VAL A 30 20.05 -3.53 -21.48
C VAL A 30 20.03 -2.90 -20.08
N ARG A 31 21.14 -2.27 -19.63
CA ARG A 31 21.20 -1.60 -18.32
C ARG A 31 20.38 -0.31 -18.23
N PHE A 32 20.32 0.47 -19.31
CA PHE A 32 19.52 1.71 -19.33
C PHE A 32 18.04 1.39 -19.44
N ASP A 33 17.65 0.43 -20.28
CA ASP A 33 16.26 -0.03 -20.38
C ASP A 33 15.76 -0.53 -19.02
N HIS A 34 16.55 -1.35 -18.30
CA HIS A 34 16.18 -1.79 -16.94
C HIS A 34 16.01 -0.63 -15.95
N GLN A 35 16.81 0.44 -16.07
CA GLN A 35 16.66 1.62 -15.21
C GLN A 35 15.42 2.43 -15.56
N ILE A 36 15.10 2.56 -16.85
CA ILE A 36 13.89 3.23 -17.32
C ILE A 36 12.65 2.44 -16.89
N ASP A 37 12.66 1.12 -17.06
CA ASP A 37 11.56 0.23 -16.62
C ASP A 37 11.36 0.36 -15.10
N ALA A 38 12.43 0.35 -14.30
CA ALA A 38 12.35 0.55 -12.86
C ALA A 38 11.77 1.93 -12.46
N ILE A 39 12.05 2.98 -13.25
CA ILE A 39 11.46 4.31 -13.03
C ILE A 39 9.96 4.29 -13.36
N ILE A 40 9.57 3.67 -14.49
CA ILE A 40 8.17 3.53 -14.90
C ILE A 40 7.39 2.73 -13.85
N ASP A 41 7.98 1.68 -13.31
CA ASP A 41 7.38 0.88 -12.23
C ASP A 41 7.19 1.72 -10.96
N MET A 42 8.18 2.54 -10.58
CA MET A 42 8.07 3.46 -9.45
C MET A 42 6.98 4.51 -9.67
N GLU A 43 6.89 5.10 -10.86
CA GLU A 43 5.83 6.05 -11.21
C GLU A 43 4.44 5.40 -11.11
N SER A 44 4.32 4.17 -11.62
CA SER A 44 3.09 3.38 -11.55
C SER A 44 2.70 3.08 -10.09
N LEU A 45 3.66 2.71 -9.25
CA LEU A 45 3.45 2.48 -7.81
C LEU A 45 3.01 3.75 -7.08
N VAL A 46 3.66 4.89 -7.35
CA VAL A 46 3.29 6.19 -6.78
C VAL A 46 1.86 6.56 -7.20
N PHE A 47 1.54 6.39 -8.48
CA PHE A 47 0.21 6.67 -9.00
C PHE A 47 -0.85 5.78 -8.33
N GLN A 48 -0.60 4.48 -8.21
CA GLN A 48 -1.51 3.56 -7.54
C GLN A 48 -1.69 3.93 -6.06
N THR A 49 -0.59 4.16 -5.33
CA THR A 49 -0.63 4.56 -3.91
C THR A 49 -1.45 5.84 -3.71
N SER A 50 -1.33 6.81 -4.63
CA SER A 50 -2.10 8.06 -4.57
C SER A 50 -3.61 7.82 -4.69
N GLN A 51 -4.02 6.88 -5.56
CA GLN A 51 -5.43 6.52 -5.73
C GLN A 51 -5.98 5.78 -4.51
N GLU A 52 -5.19 4.88 -3.93
CA GLU A 52 -5.54 4.16 -2.69
C GLU A 52 -5.73 5.13 -1.53
N LEU A 53 -4.79 6.06 -1.32
CA LEU A 53 -4.88 7.08 -0.29
C LEU A 53 -6.11 7.98 -0.47
N ALA A 54 -6.39 8.41 -1.71
CA ALA A 54 -7.58 9.22 -2.01
C ALA A 54 -8.88 8.46 -1.71
N PHE A 55 -8.93 7.16 -2.00
CA PHE A 55 -10.05 6.29 -1.68
C PHE A 55 -10.25 6.16 -0.16
N LYS A 56 -9.18 5.79 0.58
CA LYS A 56 -9.21 5.68 2.04
C LYS A 56 -9.64 6.99 2.70
N HIS A 57 -9.06 8.11 2.28
CA HIS A 57 -9.41 9.43 2.78
C HIS A 57 -10.88 9.76 2.54
N THR A 58 -11.42 9.50 1.35
CA THR A 58 -12.84 9.76 1.04
C THR A 58 -13.77 8.98 1.95
N HIS A 59 -13.49 7.69 2.18
CA HIS A 59 -14.30 6.86 3.06
C HIS A 59 -14.16 7.25 4.53
N TRP A 60 -12.96 7.62 4.97
CA TRP A 60 -12.74 8.12 6.32
C TRP A 60 -13.50 9.43 6.59
N GLN A 61 -13.48 10.37 5.64
CA GLN A 61 -14.25 11.62 5.77
C GLN A 61 -15.76 11.37 5.84
N ARG A 62 -16.29 10.38 5.10
CA ARG A 62 -17.69 9.97 5.21
C ARG A 62 -18.01 9.42 6.59
N TYR A 63 -17.15 8.57 7.14
CA TYR A 63 -17.29 8.09 8.51
C TYR A 63 -17.28 9.24 9.53
N LEU A 64 -16.28 10.12 9.47
CA LEU A 64 -16.20 11.28 10.37
C LEU A 64 -17.45 12.17 10.30
N SER A 65 -18.05 12.30 9.12
CA SER A 65 -19.29 13.07 8.92
C SER A 65 -20.54 12.36 9.45
N SER A 66 -20.47 11.05 9.68
CA SER A 66 -21.57 10.25 10.26
C SER A 66 -21.55 10.24 11.79
N LEU A 67 -20.45 10.66 12.41
CA LEU A 67 -20.31 10.76 13.87
C LEU A 67 -21.03 12.00 14.41
N SER A 68 -21.34 11.96 15.71
CA SER A 68 -21.75 13.18 16.41
C SER A 68 -20.58 14.18 16.52
N ASP A 69 -20.90 15.47 16.70
CA ASP A 69 -19.88 16.52 16.83
C ASP A 69 -18.89 16.24 17.98
N GLN A 70 -19.36 15.63 19.07
CA GLN A 70 -18.51 15.29 20.23
C GLN A 70 -17.53 14.16 19.89
N GLU A 71 -18.01 13.06 19.30
CA GLU A 71 -17.16 11.93 18.88
C GLU A 71 -16.17 12.35 17.80
N ARG A 72 -16.61 13.18 16.85
CA ARG A 72 -15.72 13.74 15.82
C ARG A 72 -14.63 14.61 16.44
N ALA A 73 -15.01 15.52 17.35
CA ALA A 73 -14.04 16.36 18.04
C ALA A 73 -13.05 15.54 18.87
N TYR A 74 -13.53 14.47 19.51
CA TYR A 74 -12.70 13.51 20.24
C TYR A 74 -11.64 12.87 19.34
N ILE A 75 -12.06 12.24 18.23
CA ILE A 75 -11.14 11.58 17.29
C ILE A 75 -10.13 12.57 16.71
N VAL A 76 -10.58 13.75 16.28
CA VAL A 76 -9.70 14.77 15.69
C VAL A 76 -8.66 15.27 16.69
N ARG A 77 -9.03 15.53 17.94
CA ARG A 77 -8.08 16.02 18.95
C ARG A 77 -7.11 14.92 19.38
N LYS A 78 -7.60 13.70 19.61
CA LYS A 78 -6.78 12.58 20.07
C LYS A 78 -5.79 12.11 19.00
N TYR A 79 -6.24 11.91 17.77
CA TYR A 79 -5.41 11.30 16.70
C TYR A 79 -4.89 12.30 15.68
N GLY A 80 -5.59 13.43 15.47
CA GLY A 80 -5.14 14.49 14.57
C GLY A 80 -4.16 15.47 15.23
N SER A 81 -4.38 15.78 16.51
CA SER A 81 -3.54 16.72 17.28
C SER A 81 -2.65 16.04 18.34
N ASN A 82 -2.75 14.71 18.50
CA ASN A 82 -2.06 13.94 19.54
C ASN A 82 -2.29 14.45 20.97
N GLU A 83 -3.48 15.01 21.23
CA GLU A 83 -3.83 15.46 22.58
C GLU A 83 -4.12 14.26 23.49
N GLN A 84 -3.59 14.31 24.72
CA GLN A 84 -3.93 13.33 25.75
C GLN A 84 -5.33 13.62 26.29
N LEU A 85 -6.30 12.82 25.85
CA LEU A 85 -7.69 12.84 26.31
C LEU A 85 -8.00 11.57 27.11
N LEU A 86 -9.04 11.63 27.94
CA LEU A 86 -9.63 10.44 28.56
C LEU A 86 -10.07 9.46 27.47
N THR A 87 -9.73 8.19 27.63
CA THR A 87 -10.07 7.15 26.66
C THR A 87 -11.58 6.92 26.63
N ASP A 88 -12.15 6.96 25.43
CA ASP A 88 -13.52 6.54 25.14
C ASP A 88 -13.42 5.27 24.29
N GLU A 89 -13.46 4.12 24.96
CA GLU A 89 -13.19 2.80 24.35
C GLU A 89 -14.21 2.46 23.25
N ASP A 90 -15.46 2.89 23.40
CA ASP A 90 -16.52 2.62 22.42
C ASP A 90 -16.32 3.41 21.12
N VAL A 91 -15.86 4.67 21.23
CA VAL A 91 -15.51 5.50 20.07
C VAL A 91 -14.24 4.99 19.40
N ASP A 92 -13.23 4.63 20.18
CA ASP A 92 -11.96 4.08 19.68
C ASP A 92 -12.19 2.76 18.93
N GLN A 93 -12.96 1.84 19.50
CA GLN A 93 -13.23 0.54 18.89
C GLN A 93 -14.03 0.68 17.59
N ARG A 94 -15.01 1.59 17.54
CA ARG A 94 -15.74 1.89 16.30
C ARG A 94 -14.83 2.50 15.22
N ALA A 95 -13.97 3.43 15.60
CA ALA A 95 -12.99 4.03 14.70
C ALA A 95 -12.04 2.97 14.12
N LEU A 96 -11.52 2.07 14.96
CA LEU A 96 -10.65 0.97 14.54
C LEU A 96 -11.37 0.01 13.59
N ASN A 97 -12.60 -0.40 13.93
CA ASN A 97 -13.42 -1.25 13.07
C ASN A 97 -13.65 -0.61 11.71
N GLN A 98 -13.89 0.71 11.68
CA GLN A 98 -14.06 1.43 10.43
C GLN A 98 -12.77 1.48 9.60
N CYS A 99 -11.61 1.67 10.22
CA CYS A 99 -10.32 1.58 9.54
C CYS A 99 -10.14 0.20 8.88
N ASN A 100 -10.42 -0.88 9.60
CA ASN A 100 -10.33 -2.24 9.06
C ASN A 100 -11.26 -2.46 7.86
N GLN A 101 -12.50 -1.97 7.93
CA GLN A 101 -13.44 -2.04 6.80
C GLN A 101 -12.96 -1.23 5.58
N ILE A 102 -12.34 -0.07 5.81
CA ILE A 102 -11.77 0.74 4.72
C ILE A 102 -10.59 0.02 4.07
N GLU A 103 -9.72 -0.61 4.87
CA GLU A 103 -8.62 -1.43 4.36
C GLU A 103 -9.11 -2.61 3.51
N GLU A 104 -10.08 -3.36 4.01
CA GLU A 104 -10.70 -4.48 3.27
C GLU A 104 -11.35 -4.01 1.96
N ALA A 105 -12.11 -2.91 2.01
CA ALA A 105 -12.71 -2.32 0.81
C ALA A 105 -11.66 -1.81 -0.19
N THR A 106 -10.53 -1.29 0.30
CA THR A 106 -9.40 -0.86 -0.55
C THR A 106 -8.79 -2.08 -1.23
N ALA A 107 -8.50 -3.15 -0.47
CA ALA A 107 -7.94 -4.37 -1.00
C ALA A 107 -8.81 -4.99 -2.10
N HIS A 108 -10.12 -5.06 -1.86
CA HIS A 108 -11.09 -5.53 -2.85
C HIS A 108 -11.16 -4.62 -4.09
N LYS A 109 -11.16 -3.30 -3.91
CA LYS A 109 -11.30 -2.34 -5.02
C LYS A 109 -10.09 -2.33 -5.96
N PHE A 110 -8.89 -2.39 -5.40
CA PHE A 110 -7.65 -2.28 -6.16
C PHE A 110 -7.02 -3.64 -6.47
N GLY A 111 -7.66 -4.75 -6.10
CA GLY A 111 -7.16 -6.09 -6.34
C GLY A 111 -5.88 -6.42 -5.57
N LEU A 112 -5.68 -5.78 -4.41
CA LEU A 112 -4.52 -5.99 -3.52
C LEU A 112 -4.69 -7.23 -2.64
N ALA A 113 -5.76 -8.01 -2.84
CA ALA A 113 -5.96 -9.27 -2.16
C ALA A 113 -4.95 -10.29 -2.71
N ASP A 114 -3.71 -10.22 -2.21
CA ASP A 114 -2.86 -11.40 -2.17
C ASP A 114 -3.50 -12.43 -1.22
N ASP A 115 -3.34 -13.72 -1.54
CA ASP A 115 -3.67 -14.91 -0.76
C ASP A 115 -2.91 -14.97 0.60
N ILE A 116 -2.85 -13.87 1.33
CA ILE A 116 -2.59 -13.89 2.76
C ILE A 116 -3.94 -14.19 3.39
N ALA A 117 -4.34 -15.46 3.28
CA ALA A 117 -5.05 -16.10 4.36
C ALA A 117 -4.20 -15.87 5.61
N VAL A 118 -4.46 -14.77 6.31
CA VAL A 118 -4.24 -14.73 7.74
C VAL A 118 -5.07 -15.91 8.20
N GLU A 119 -4.41 -17.04 8.47
CA GLU A 119 -5.00 -18.08 9.28
C GLU A 119 -5.51 -17.33 10.50
N VAL A 120 -6.83 -17.13 10.54
CA VAL A 120 -7.53 -16.70 11.74
C VAL A 120 -7.21 -17.83 12.69
N SER A 121 -6.14 -17.65 13.47
CA SER A 121 -5.76 -18.58 14.51
C SER A 121 -7.06 -18.86 15.25
N GLN A 122 -7.41 -20.14 15.34
CA GLN A 122 -8.65 -20.65 15.92
C GLN A 122 -8.87 -20.18 17.38
N ASP A 123 -7.97 -19.37 17.90
CA ASP A 123 -7.94 -18.74 19.20
C ASP A 123 -8.95 -17.60 19.39
N VAL A 124 -9.50 -16.96 18.35
CA VAL A 124 -10.55 -15.93 18.57
C VAL A 124 -11.80 -16.55 19.21
N SER A 125 -12.12 -17.80 18.83
CA SER A 125 -13.22 -18.57 19.43
C SER A 125 -12.88 -19.14 20.82
N ALA A 126 -11.60 -19.27 21.16
CA ALA A 126 -11.14 -19.67 22.49
C ALA A 126 -11.11 -18.47 23.45
N MET A 127 -10.66 -17.31 22.97
CA MET A 127 -10.65 -16.05 23.70
C MET A 127 -12.08 -15.58 24.02
N MET A 128 -13.03 -15.69 23.08
CA MET A 128 -14.45 -15.43 23.35
C MET A 128 -15.05 -16.39 24.38
N ARG A 129 -14.68 -17.68 24.35
CA ARG A 129 -15.12 -18.65 25.38
C ARG A 129 -14.52 -18.37 26.75
N GLN A 130 -13.28 -17.89 26.81
CA GLN A 130 -12.63 -17.52 28.06
C GLN A 130 -13.29 -16.28 28.69
N VAL A 131 -13.63 -15.26 27.89
CA VAL A 131 -14.33 -14.07 28.38
C VAL A 131 -15.76 -14.40 28.83
N LEU A 132 -16.48 -15.23 28.07
CA LEU A 132 -17.84 -15.65 28.43
C LEU A 132 -17.88 -16.59 29.65
N GLY A 133 -16.85 -17.43 29.85
CA GLY A 133 -16.73 -18.29 31.03
C GLY A 133 -16.26 -17.58 32.29
N MET A 134 -15.77 -16.34 32.19
CA MET A 134 -15.41 -15.49 33.34
C MET A 134 -16.61 -14.65 33.86
N ILE A 135 -17.74 -14.66 33.15
CA ILE A 135 -18.96 -13.91 33.50
C ILE A 135 -20.06 -14.84 34.06
N SER A 136 -19.83 -16.16 34.11
CA SER A 136 -20.72 -17.14 34.75
C SER A 136 -20.33 -17.47 36.19
#